data_AF-A0A8H3CVZ0-F1
#
_entry.id   AF-A0A8H3CVZ0-F1
#
_cell.length_a   1.000
_cell.length_b   1.000
_cell.length_c   1.000
_cell.angle_alpha   90.00
_cell.angle_beta   90.00
_cell.angle_gamma   90.00
#
_symmetry.space_group_name_H-M   'P 1'
#
loop_
_entity.id
_entity.type
_entity.pdbx_description
1 polymer ?
#
loop_
_entity_poly.entity_id
_entity_poly.type
_entity_poly.pdbx_seq_one_letter_code
_entity_poly.pdbx_strand_id
1 'polypeptide(L)'
;MRVQIEEGVYIDMINLHVTDGMWSDDRFARHSQIRQLADFIEANSAGNAVIVFGDTSSRYTRPKDNIRLLTTQNNLTDAWVQAIGGSPPEFGIDVTKCPEGLPPDIRCEVEDKVFYRGSPILNLNSTGFFNDTSRFLSPGGERLTDHDPVRVEFAYTLKVGLRQSYPCGGFHGTWFNDLPSIPESPKLSYIALRGGSRLDGITLGFAHQNFTHGGPGGDPYFLPMADSGEYVESVKLCWGKKGGHTRIFYAQATTNRGNSVQAGKMTGDCATPTAPRGYGVVGTYGRDGAEVDQLGFIYAQQENDRSTVSIS
;
A
#
# COMPACT_ATOMS: atom_id res chain seq x y z
N MET A 1 7.25 2.44 6.30
CA MET A 1 6.34 1.77 7.26
C MET A 1 4.95 1.67 6.66
N ARG A 2 4.13 0.69 7.03
CA ARG A 2 2.72 0.65 6.66
C ARG A 2 1.89 1.14 7.82
N VAL A 3 1.19 2.25 7.65
CA VAL A 3 0.40 2.88 8.69
C VAL A 3 -1.07 2.52 8.49
N GLN A 4 -1.70 2.04 9.57
CA GLN A 4 -3.15 1.89 9.64
C GLN A 4 -3.75 3.21 10.09
N ILE A 5 -4.54 3.85 9.23
CA ILE A 5 -5.27 5.07 9.58
C ILE A 5 -6.55 4.71 10.34
N GLU A 6 -7.25 3.70 9.82
CA GLU A 6 -8.38 3.02 10.44
C GLU A 6 -8.44 1.58 9.89
N GLU A 7 -9.33 0.74 10.40
CA GLU A 7 -9.49 -0.63 9.89
C GLU A 7 -9.77 -0.65 8.38
N GLY A 8 -8.94 -1.39 7.64
CA GLY A 8 -9.03 -1.50 6.18
C GLY A 8 -8.36 -0.35 5.40
N VAL A 9 -7.94 0.74 6.07
CA VAL A 9 -7.25 1.88 5.43
C VAL A 9 -5.78 1.87 5.80
N TYR A 10 -4.94 1.49 4.84
CA TYR A 10 -3.50 1.42 5.00
C TYR A 10 -2.77 2.28 3.97
N ILE A 11 -1.76 3.00 4.45
CA ILE A 11 -0.89 3.84 3.62
C ILE A 11 0.56 3.44 3.90
N ASP A 12 1.31 3.13 2.85
CA ASP A 12 2.75 2.94 2.92
C ASP A 12 3.43 4.31 2.99
N MET A 13 3.87 4.67 4.19
CA MET A 13 4.57 5.92 4.49
C MET A 13 6.07 5.67 4.45
N ILE A 14 6.76 6.28 3.49
CA ILE A 14 8.19 6.11 3.25
C ILE A 14 8.88 7.44 3.53
N ASN A 15 9.64 7.48 4.63
CA ASN A 15 10.53 8.57 4.95
C ASN A 15 11.92 8.29 4.38
N LEU A 16 12.58 9.29 3.82
CA LEU A 16 13.90 9.15 3.23
C LEU A 16 14.79 10.36 3.50
N HIS A 17 16.09 10.15 3.30
CA HIS A 17 17.09 11.20 3.20
C HIS A 17 18.09 10.78 2.12
N VAL A 18 18.16 11.59 1.08
CA VAL A 18 19.01 11.40 -0.11
C VAL A 18 20.17 12.38 -0.02
N THR A 19 21.31 12.06 -0.65
CA THR A 19 22.46 12.97 -0.61
C THR A 19 22.15 14.31 -1.30
N ASP A 20 22.45 15.40 -0.59
CA ASP A 20 22.27 16.81 -0.96
C ASP A 20 23.49 17.38 -1.69
N GLY A 21 24.60 16.65 -1.69
CA GLY A 21 25.86 17.06 -2.28
C GLY A 21 25.76 17.42 -3.77
N MET A 22 26.62 18.37 -4.16
CA MET A 22 26.63 18.97 -5.51
C MET A 22 27.80 18.48 -6.37
N TRP A 23 28.64 17.56 -5.88
CA TRP A 23 29.75 17.01 -6.64
C TRP A 23 29.24 15.94 -7.61
N SER A 24 30.07 15.49 -8.56
CA SER A 24 29.65 14.46 -9.53
C SER A 24 29.13 13.21 -8.84
N ASP A 25 29.85 12.76 -7.82
CA ASP A 25 29.62 11.48 -7.16
C ASP A 25 28.36 11.54 -6.30
N ASP A 26 28.10 12.68 -5.66
CA ASP A 26 26.85 12.94 -4.93
C ASP A 26 25.64 12.87 -5.85
N ARG A 27 25.72 13.49 -7.04
CA ARG A 27 24.62 13.43 -8.03
C ARG A 27 24.35 12.00 -8.48
N PHE A 28 25.40 11.20 -8.70
CA PHE A 28 25.24 9.79 -9.06
C PHE A 28 24.62 8.98 -7.92
N ALA A 29 25.07 9.20 -6.69
CA ALA A 29 24.51 8.56 -5.50
C ALA A 29 23.02 8.93 -5.32
N ARG A 30 22.66 10.21 -5.43
CA ARG A 30 21.26 10.65 -5.40
C ARG A 30 20.40 9.97 -6.46
N HIS A 31 20.89 9.92 -7.70
CA HIS A 31 20.22 9.19 -8.77
C HIS A 31 19.96 7.73 -8.41
N SER A 32 20.95 7.06 -7.82
CA SER A 32 20.84 5.67 -7.41
C SER A 32 19.88 5.50 -6.24
N GLN A 33 19.84 6.42 -5.29
CA GLN A 33 18.94 6.39 -4.13
C GLN A 33 17.48 6.57 -4.57
N ILE A 34 17.20 7.52 -5.47
CA ILE A 34 15.85 7.71 -6.04
C ILE A 34 15.41 6.48 -6.84
N ARG A 35 16.32 5.83 -7.58
CA ARG A 35 15.99 4.57 -8.28
C ARG A 35 15.73 3.44 -7.28
N GLN A 36 16.55 3.29 -6.25
CA GLN A 36 16.33 2.28 -5.21
C GLN A 36 14.96 2.47 -4.52
N LEU A 37 14.57 3.72 -4.25
CA LEU A 37 13.25 4.05 -3.73
C LEU A 37 12.13 3.64 -4.71
N ALA A 38 12.29 3.94 -6.00
CA ALA A 38 11.31 3.59 -7.00
C ALA A 38 11.11 2.07 -7.11
N ASP A 39 12.21 1.32 -7.15
CA ASP A 39 12.20 -0.15 -7.20
C ASP A 39 11.61 -0.73 -5.89
N PHE A 40 11.91 -0.12 -4.74
CA PHE A 40 11.33 -0.52 -3.46
C PHE A 40 9.81 -0.37 -3.43
N ILE A 41 9.28 0.77 -3.91
CA ILE A 41 7.84 1.04 -3.98
C ILE A 41 7.13 0.06 -4.91
N GLU A 42 7.76 -0.28 -6.03
CA GLU A 42 7.23 -1.26 -6.98
C GLU A 42 7.15 -2.65 -6.35
N ALA A 43 8.22 -3.09 -5.68
CA ALA A 43 8.27 -4.42 -5.07
C ALA A 43 7.43 -4.57 -3.78
N ASN A 44 7.29 -3.51 -2.97
CA ASN A 44 6.76 -3.62 -1.60
C ASN A 44 5.45 -2.86 -1.35
N SER A 45 5.04 -2.01 -2.29
CA SER A 45 3.84 -1.19 -2.17
C SER A 45 2.88 -1.35 -3.35
N ALA A 46 3.05 -2.40 -4.16
CA ALA A 46 2.11 -2.77 -5.21
C ALA A 46 0.68 -2.88 -4.63
N GLY A 47 -0.26 -2.18 -5.27
CA GLY A 47 -1.66 -2.11 -4.85
C GLY A 47 -1.96 -1.28 -3.61
N ASN A 48 -0.96 -0.73 -2.91
CA ASN A 48 -1.18 0.14 -1.76
C ASN A 48 -1.17 1.62 -2.13
N ALA A 49 -1.84 2.40 -1.28
CA ALA A 49 -1.64 3.83 -1.22
C ALA A 49 -0.25 4.11 -0.65
N VAL A 50 0.41 5.14 -1.15
CA VAL A 50 1.79 5.48 -0.79
C VAL A 50 1.87 6.97 -0.51
N ILE A 51 2.63 7.34 0.54
CA ILE A 51 3.14 8.69 0.76
C ILE A 51 4.65 8.60 0.94
N VAL A 52 5.39 9.27 0.08
CA VAL A 52 6.84 9.44 0.17
C VAL A 52 7.12 10.86 0.64
N PHE A 53 7.93 11.00 1.68
CA PHE A 53 8.28 12.28 2.28
C PHE A 53 9.69 12.23 2.85
N GLY A 54 10.17 13.38 3.33
CA GLY A 54 11.51 13.56 3.84
C GLY A 54 12.35 14.35 2.86
N ASP A 55 13.66 14.14 2.95
CA ASP A 55 14.63 14.92 2.21
C ASP A 55 14.96 14.24 0.88
N THR A 56 14.29 14.69 -0.17
CA THR A 56 14.55 14.24 -1.53
C THR A 56 15.75 14.93 -2.14
N SER A 57 16.18 16.06 -1.58
CA SER A 57 17.28 16.87 -2.08
C SER A 57 17.26 16.96 -3.59
N SER A 58 16.11 17.26 -4.22
CA SER A 58 15.89 17.15 -5.66
C SER A 58 14.98 18.24 -6.22
N ARG A 59 15.32 18.72 -7.43
CA ARG A 59 14.50 19.70 -8.16
C ARG A 59 14.20 19.22 -9.57
N TYR A 60 12.98 19.48 -10.04
CA TYR A 60 12.58 19.30 -11.43
C TYR A 60 13.40 20.13 -12.39
N THR A 61 13.81 21.33 -11.97
CA THR A 61 14.61 22.27 -12.76
C THR A 61 16.10 21.94 -12.76
N ARG A 62 16.62 21.23 -11.74
CA ARG A 62 18.05 20.96 -11.62
C ARG A 62 18.50 19.92 -12.66
N PRO A 63 19.47 20.26 -13.53
CA PRO A 63 19.97 19.32 -14.51
C PRO A 63 20.50 18.04 -13.84
N LYS A 64 20.19 16.89 -14.46
CA LYS A 64 20.63 15.55 -14.01
C LYS A 64 20.04 15.08 -12.68
N ASP A 65 18.92 15.64 -12.22
CA ASP A 65 18.09 14.96 -11.22
C ASP A 65 17.06 14.04 -11.90
N ASN A 66 16.74 12.91 -11.28
CA ASN A 66 15.78 11.92 -11.78
C ASN A 66 14.51 11.83 -10.94
N ILE A 67 14.14 12.86 -10.19
CA ILE A 67 12.97 12.81 -9.30
C ILE A 67 11.65 12.50 -10.03
N ARG A 68 11.55 12.82 -11.32
CA ARG A 68 10.45 12.42 -12.22
C ARG A 68 10.26 10.90 -12.30
N LEU A 69 11.26 10.10 -11.94
CA LEU A 69 11.15 8.64 -11.91
C LEU A 69 10.00 8.17 -11.00
N LEU A 70 9.77 8.85 -9.87
CA LEU A 70 8.70 8.53 -8.94
C LEU A 70 7.30 8.74 -9.56
N THR A 71 7.15 9.69 -10.47
CA THR A 71 5.90 9.91 -11.18
C THR A 71 5.76 8.95 -12.37
N THR A 72 6.83 8.65 -13.09
CA THR A 72 6.77 7.81 -14.31
C THR A 72 6.78 6.30 -14.04
N GLN A 73 7.55 5.83 -13.06
CA GLN A 73 7.66 4.39 -12.72
C GLN A 73 6.62 3.99 -11.68
N ASN A 74 6.42 4.81 -10.65
CA ASN A 74 5.53 4.46 -9.53
C ASN A 74 4.16 5.12 -9.60
N ASN A 75 3.87 5.90 -10.64
CA ASN A 75 2.59 6.61 -10.78
C ASN A 75 2.23 7.44 -9.53
N LEU A 76 3.23 8.10 -8.94
CA LEU A 76 3.00 9.04 -7.85
C LEU A 76 2.71 10.44 -8.39
N THR A 77 1.98 11.21 -7.61
CA THR A 77 1.74 12.65 -7.79
C THR A 77 2.59 13.42 -6.79
N ASP A 78 3.29 14.46 -7.24
CA ASP A 78 3.94 15.42 -6.34
C ASP A 78 2.90 16.43 -5.82
N ALA A 79 2.78 16.53 -4.50
CA ALA A 79 1.84 17.43 -3.84
C ALA A 79 2.11 18.91 -4.14
N TRP A 80 3.37 19.32 -4.28
CA TRP A 80 3.75 20.68 -4.66
C TRP A 80 3.32 20.97 -6.10
N VAL A 81 3.63 20.06 -7.02
CA VAL A 81 3.25 20.19 -8.44
C VAL A 81 1.74 20.32 -8.58
N GLN A 82 0.97 19.50 -7.86
CA GLN A 82 -0.48 19.64 -7.81
C GLN A 82 -0.91 21.02 -7.30
N ALA A 83 -0.32 21.49 -6.19
CA ALA A 83 -0.68 22.77 -5.58
C ALA A 83 -0.39 23.98 -6.47
N ILE A 84 0.62 23.91 -7.35
CA ILE A 84 0.96 25.02 -8.27
C ILE A 84 0.23 24.96 -9.62
N GLY A 85 -0.61 23.95 -9.88
CA GLY A 85 -1.42 23.83 -11.11
C GLY A 85 -1.21 22.57 -11.95
N GLY A 86 -0.44 21.59 -11.47
CA GLY A 86 -0.40 20.22 -12.00
C GLY A 86 0.72 19.91 -13.01
N SER A 87 1.46 20.93 -13.49
CA SER A 87 2.58 20.73 -14.42
C SER A 87 3.91 20.99 -13.72
N PRO A 88 4.83 20.01 -13.64
CA PRO A 88 6.15 20.24 -13.08
C PRO A 88 6.95 21.17 -14.02
N PRO A 89 7.83 22.04 -13.48
CA PRO A 89 8.72 22.87 -14.30
C PRO A 89 9.60 22.04 -15.25
N GLU A 90 10.08 22.62 -16.34
CA GLU A 90 11.03 21.96 -17.24
C GLU A 90 12.47 21.98 -16.69
N PHE A 91 13.29 21.05 -17.18
CA PHE A 91 14.72 20.99 -16.85
C PHE A 91 15.45 22.26 -17.30
N GLY A 92 16.40 22.74 -16.48
CA GLY A 92 17.32 23.82 -16.85
C GLY A 92 16.76 25.23 -16.72
N ILE A 93 15.52 25.39 -16.25
CA ILE A 93 14.92 26.69 -15.95
C ILE A 93 15.36 27.12 -14.55
N ASP A 94 16.38 27.97 -14.44
CA ASP A 94 16.94 28.39 -13.14
C ASP A 94 16.03 29.36 -12.36
N VAL A 95 15.09 30.01 -13.05
CA VAL A 95 14.21 31.05 -12.47
C VAL A 95 13.18 30.52 -11.46
N THR A 96 13.03 29.21 -11.33
CA THR A 96 12.06 28.62 -10.39
C THR A 96 12.67 28.36 -9.00
N LYS A 97 13.98 28.51 -8.81
CA LYS A 97 14.60 28.29 -7.48
C LYS A 97 14.05 29.29 -6.45
N CYS A 98 13.78 28.82 -5.24
CA CYS A 98 13.42 29.72 -4.14
C CYS A 98 14.55 30.72 -3.82
N PRO A 99 14.22 32.00 -3.58
CA PRO A 99 15.18 32.99 -3.13
C PRO A 99 15.72 32.64 -1.75
N GLU A 100 16.88 33.20 -1.38
CA GLU A 100 17.40 33.08 -0.02
C GLU A 100 16.46 33.77 0.98
N GLY A 101 16.34 33.17 2.17
CA GLY A 101 15.38 33.63 3.18
C GLY A 101 14.03 32.93 3.07
N LEU A 102 13.06 33.38 3.86
CA LEU A 102 11.75 32.71 3.99
C LEU A 102 10.97 32.79 2.67
N PRO A 103 10.61 31.67 2.03
CA PRO A 103 9.82 31.71 0.80
C PRO A 103 8.51 32.47 1.04
N PRO A 104 8.16 33.45 0.20
CA PRO A 104 6.95 34.25 0.39
C PRO A 104 5.68 33.45 0.10
N ASP A 105 5.79 32.39 -0.72
CA ASP A 105 4.73 31.48 -1.10
C ASP A 105 5.32 30.13 -1.55
N ILE A 106 4.49 29.30 -2.17
CA ILE A 106 4.86 27.97 -2.69
C ILE A 106 5.18 27.99 -4.20
N ARG A 107 5.31 29.16 -4.84
CA ARG A 107 5.48 29.27 -6.31
C ARG A 107 6.89 28.95 -6.75
N CYS A 108 7.85 29.11 -5.85
CA CYS A 108 9.22 28.68 -6.08
C CYS A 108 9.41 27.21 -5.71
N GLU A 109 10.46 26.62 -6.29
CA GLU A 109 10.81 25.22 -6.14
C GLU A 109 11.78 25.00 -4.98
N VAL A 110 11.32 24.29 -3.95
CA VAL A 110 12.16 23.71 -2.87
C VAL A 110 12.70 22.33 -3.25
N GLU A 111 13.76 21.87 -2.58
CA GLU A 111 14.40 20.58 -2.88
C GLU A 111 13.67 19.37 -2.26
N ASP A 112 12.88 19.59 -1.22
CA ASP A 112 12.11 18.55 -0.53
C ASP A 112 10.73 18.41 -1.14
N LYS A 113 10.40 17.19 -1.55
CA LYS A 113 9.16 16.85 -2.23
C LYS A 113 8.37 15.83 -1.41
N VAL A 114 7.05 15.93 -1.52
CA VAL A 114 6.14 14.93 -0.97
C VAL A 114 5.34 14.33 -2.12
N PHE A 115 5.55 13.05 -2.35
CA PHE A 115 4.86 12.29 -3.39
C PHE A 115 3.79 11.41 -2.78
N TYR A 116 2.71 11.17 -3.50
CA TYR A 116 1.66 10.30 -3.03
C TYR A 116 0.90 9.61 -4.16
N ARG A 117 0.23 8.50 -3.84
CA ARG A 117 -0.82 7.91 -4.68
C ARG A 117 -1.88 7.24 -3.82
N GLY A 118 -3.11 7.16 -4.35
CA GLY A 118 -4.15 6.30 -3.80
C GLY A 118 -3.93 4.81 -4.09
N SER A 119 -4.98 4.02 -3.92
CA SER A 119 -5.01 2.59 -4.22
C SER A 119 -6.31 2.21 -4.95
N PRO A 120 -6.52 0.95 -5.35
CA PRO A 120 -7.81 0.50 -5.88
C PRO A 120 -8.98 0.65 -4.90
N ILE A 121 -8.73 0.78 -3.58
CA ILE A 121 -9.77 0.98 -2.55
C ILE A 121 -9.80 2.39 -1.95
N LEU A 122 -8.74 3.19 -2.17
CA LEU A 122 -8.54 4.47 -1.50
C LEU A 122 -8.30 5.56 -2.54
N ASN A 123 -9.16 6.58 -2.57
CA ASN A 123 -8.78 7.87 -3.14
C ASN A 123 -7.99 8.62 -2.08
N LEU A 124 -6.77 9.03 -2.40
CA LEU A 124 -5.94 9.88 -1.56
C LEU A 124 -5.67 11.14 -2.37
N ASN A 125 -5.84 12.32 -1.78
CA ASN A 125 -5.61 13.59 -2.44
C ASN A 125 -4.91 14.58 -1.49
N SER A 126 -3.96 15.34 -2.02
CA SER A 126 -3.40 16.50 -1.32
C SER A 126 -4.43 17.64 -1.32
N THR A 127 -4.71 18.20 -0.14
CA THR A 127 -5.62 19.34 0.04
C THR A 127 -4.90 20.65 0.36
N GLY A 128 -3.60 20.59 0.65
CA GLY A 128 -2.79 21.77 0.93
C GLY A 128 -1.30 21.45 0.94
N PHE A 129 -0.49 22.41 0.52
CA PHE A 129 0.97 22.35 0.54
C PHE A 129 1.51 23.66 1.14
N PHE A 130 2.44 23.57 2.08
CA PHE A 130 2.95 24.71 2.84
C PHE A 130 4.45 24.58 3.09
N ASN A 131 5.15 25.70 3.00
CA ASN A 131 6.50 25.87 3.52
C ASN A 131 6.39 26.47 4.93
N ASP A 132 6.51 25.63 5.95
CA ASP A 132 6.24 26.00 7.35
C ASP A 132 7.48 26.62 8.04
N THR A 133 8.46 27.14 7.29
CA THR A 133 9.75 27.66 7.76
C THR A 133 9.64 28.63 8.94
N SER A 134 8.63 29.49 8.96
CA SER A 134 8.41 30.44 10.06
C SER A 134 8.13 29.78 11.41
N ARG A 135 7.70 28.52 11.42
CA ARG A 135 7.47 27.71 12.64
C ARG A 135 8.73 27.05 13.18
N PHE A 136 9.82 27.06 12.40
CA PHE A 136 11.08 26.37 12.70
C PHE A 136 12.26 27.34 12.76
N LEU A 137 12.01 28.51 13.35
CA LEU A 137 13.02 29.51 13.64
C LEU A 137 13.51 29.38 15.09
N SER A 138 14.77 29.76 15.33
CA SER A 138 15.29 29.95 16.68
C SER A 138 14.50 31.07 17.39
N PRO A 139 14.60 31.19 18.73
CA PRO A 139 14.04 32.34 19.44
C PRO A 139 14.54 33.70 18.93
N GLY A 140 15.72 33.74 18.28
CA GLY A 140 16.28 34.93 17.64
C GLY A 140 15.77 35.20 16.21
N GLY A 141 14.87 34.36 15.69
CA GLY A 141 14.33 34.48 14.32
C GLY A 141 15.23 33.87 13.24
N GLU A 142 16.29 33.16 13.62
CA GLU A 142 17.23 32.53 12.69
C GLU A 142 16.73 31.17 12.23
N ARG A 143 17.05 30.77 10.99
CA ARG A 143 16.75 29.43 10.49
C ARG A 143 17.52 28.37 11.28
N LEU A 144 16.86 27.28 11.63
CA LEU A 144 17.48 26.12 12.29
C LEU A 144 18.00 25.06 11.31
N THR A 145 17.64 25.19 10.03
CA THR A 145 18.02 24.30 8.92
C THR A 145 18.10 25.12 7.64
N ASP A 146 18.92 24.65 6.72
CA ASP A 146 19.04 25.10 5.34
C ASP A 146 17.88 24.63 4.45
N HIS A 147 17.00 23.75 4.93
CA HIS A 147 15.80 23.30 4.24
C HIS A 147 14.55 24.07 4.71
N ASP A 148 13.56 24.19 3.83
CA ASP A 148 12.24 24.70 4.19
C ASP A 148 11.34 23.53 4.61
N PRO A 149 10.87 23.46 5.88
CA PRO A 149 10.01 22.38 6.34
C PRO A 149 8.71 22.29 5.53
N VAL A 150 8.57 21.21 4.77
CA VAL A 150 7.40 20.95 3.94
C VAL A 150 6.30 20.31 4.76
N ARG A 151 5.10 20.90 4.72
CA ARG A 151 3.88 20.31 5.25
C ARG A 151 2.86 20.09 4.14
N VAL A 152 2.28 18.90 4.11
CA VAL A 152 1.19 18.54 3.19
C VAL A 152 0.00 18.06 3.99
N GLU A 153 -1.18 18.54 3.63
CA GLU A 153 -2.45 18.08 4.14
C GLU A 153 -3.06 17.08 3.16
N PHE A 154 -3.58 15.98 3.69
CA PHE A 154 -4.21 14.93 2.89
C PHE A 154 -5.65 14.70 3.34
N ALA A 155 -6.52 14.44 2.37
CA ALA A 155 -7.83 13.86 2.58
C ALA A 155 -7.93 12.54 1.82
N TYR A 156 -8.70 11.60 2.37
CA TYR A 156 -8.98 10.34 1.71
C TYR A 156 -10.47 10.02 1.69
N THR A 157 -10.89 9.23 0.71
CA THR A 157 -12.20 8.59 0.67
C THR A 157 -12.07 7.15 0.23
N LEU A 158 -12.94 6.28 0.74
CA LEU A 158 -13.03 4.90 0.27
C LEU A 158 -13.73 4.86 -1.08
N LYS A 159 -13.15 4.13 -2.04
CA LYS A 159 -13.81 3.80 -3.30
C LYS A 159 -14.95 2.82 -3.04
N VAL A 160 -15.98 2.84 -3.88
CA VAL A 160 -17.07 1.87 -3.83
C VAL A 160 -16.57 0.50 -4.31
N GLY A 161 -17.09 -0.58 -3.74
CA GLY A 161 -16.93 -1.94 -4.28
C GLY A 161 -16.00 -2.83 -3.47
N LEU A 162 -14.75 -2.39 -3.22
CA LEU A 162 -13.74 -3.20 -2.55
C LEU A 162 -13.44 -2.71 -1.12
N ARG A 163 -13.18 -3.65 -0.21
CA ARG A 163 -12.72 -3.44 1.17
C ARG A 163 -11.58 -4.40 1.49
N GLN A 164 -10.89 -4.19 2.60
CA GLN A 164 -9.87 -5.15 3.04
C GLN A 164 -9.85 -5.26 4.57
N SER A 165 -9.42 -6.42 5.07
CA SER A 165 -9.29 -6.70 6.50
C SER A 165 -8.03 -6.06 7.09
N TYR A 166 -7.76 -6.28 8.37
CA TYR A 166 -6.41 -6.23 8.91
C TYR A 166 -5.60 -7.49 8.56
N PRO A 167 -4.26 -7.38 8.41
CA PRO A 167 -3.40 -8.53 8.18
C PRO A 167 -3.06 -9.24 9.49
N CYS A 168 -3.06 -10.56 9.48
CA CYS A 168 -2.62 -11.43 10.57
C CYS A 168 -1.27 -12.06 10.23
N GLY A 169 -0.37 -12.25 11.20
CA GLY A 169 0.95 -12.86 10.98
C GLY A 169 2.11 -11.89 11.22
N GLY A 170 3.24 -12.08 10.52
CA GLY A 170 4.46 -11.31 10.77
C GLY A 170 5.16 -10.75 9.52
N PHE A 171 6.24 -10.02 9.73
CA PHE A 171 6.93 -9.23 8.70
C PHE A 171 7.91 -10.01 7.81
N HIS A 172 8.01 -11.33 7.96
CA HIS A 172 8.88 -12.18 7.14
C HIS A 172 8.25 -12.43 5.76
N GLY A 173 8.98 -13.10 4.86
CA GLY A 173 8.50 -13.38 3.50
C GLY A 173 8.57 -12.15 2.58
N THR A 174 8.10 -12.33 1.35
CA THR A 174 8.00 -11.32 0.29
C THR A 174 6.59 -10.77 0.23
N TRP A 175 6.43 -9.48 -0.06
CA TRP A 175 5.12 -8.85 -0.17
C TRP A 175 4.35 -9.33 -1.40
N PHE A 176 3.05 -9.58 -1.24
CA PHE A 176 2.11 -9.76 -2.34
C PHE A 176 0.80 -9.00 -2.07
N ASN A 177 0.08 -8.67 -3.14
CA ASN A 177 -1.22 -8.01 -3.06
C ASN A 177 -2.05 -8.28 -4.31
N ASP A 178 -3.17 -8.98 -4.17
CA ASP A 178 -4.06 -9.29 -5.30
C ASP A 178 -4.90 -8.08 -5.76
N LEU A 179 -4.96 -7.02 -4.95
CA LEU A 179 -5.88 -5.90 -5.13
C LEU A 179 -5.82 -5.25 -6.53
N PRO A 180 -4.65 -5.04 -7.17
CA PRO A 180 -4.58 -4.50 -8.54
C PRO A 180 -5.15 -5.43 -9.62
N SER A 181 -5.30 -6.72 -9.33
CA SER A 181 -5.67 -7.76 -10.29
C SER A 181 -7.08 -8.30 -10.07
N ILE A 182 -7.83 -7.74 -9.11
CA ILE A 182 -9.23 -8.08 -8.88
C ILE A 182 -10.07 -7.60 -10.08
N PRO A 183 -10.84 -8.47 -10.75
CA PRO A 183 -11.71 -8.06 -11.84
C PRO A 183 -12.87 -7.21 -11.31
N GLU A 184 -13.51 -6.42 -12.18
CA GLU A 184 -14.58 -5.48 -11.78
C GLU A 184 -15.80 -6.16 -11.12
N SER A 185 -16.11 -7.40 -11.53
CA SER A 185 -17.19 -8.22 -10.96
C SER A 185 -16.63 -9.57 -10.51
N PRO A 186 -15.91 -9.60 -9.37
CA PRO A 186 -15.21 -10.80 -8.92
C PRO A 186 -16.20 -11.82 -8.37
N LYS A 187 -16.19 -13.02 -8.96
CA LYS A 187 -16.98 -14.17 -8.49
C LYS A 187 -16.06 -15.33 -8.14
N LEU A 188 -15.81 -15.49 -6.84
CA LEU A 188 -15.01 -16.60 -6.32
C LEU A 188 -15.70 -17.93 -6.66
N SER A 189 -14.96 -18.86 -7.24
CA SER A 189 -15.44 -20.20 -7.60
C SER A 189 -15.05 -21.24 -6.55
N TYR A 190 -13.86 -21.10 -5.96
CA TYR A 190 -13.42 -21.93 -4.85
C TYR A 190 -12.31 -21.24 -4.04
N ILE A 191 -12.13 -21.69 -2.81
CA ILE A 191 -10.92 -21.45 -2.02
C ILE A 191 -10.23 -22.79 -1.75
N ALA A 192 -8.91 -22.83 -1.91
CA ALA A 192 -8.10 -23.98 -1.56
C ALA A 192 -7.03 -23.60 -0.54
N LEU A 193 -6.88 -24.42 0.49
CA LEU A 193 -5.85 -24.26 1.52
C LEU A 193 -4.89 -25.44 1.41
N ARG A 194 -3.58 -25.17 1.34
CA ARG A 194 -2.54 -26.20 1.44
C ARG A 194 -1.90 -26.11 2.80
N GLY A 195 -1.87 -27.20 3.55
CA GLY A 195 -1.25 -27.17 4.86
C GLY A 195 -1.01 -28.53 5.49
N GLY A 196 -0.26 -28.51 6.59
CA GLY A 196 0.00 -29.66 7.44
C GLY A 196 0.20 -29.23 8.90
N SER A 197 1.44 -28.96 9.29
CA SER A 197 1.71 -28.33 10.61
C SER A 197 1.50 -26.82 10.60
N ARG A 198 1.52 -26.20 9.42
CA ARG A 198 1.29 -24.77 9.15
C ARG A 198 0.43 -24.63 7.89
N LEU A 199 0.06 -23.40 7.55
CA LEU A 199 -0.49 -23.09 6.24
C LEU A 199 0.67 -22.88 5.26
N ASP A 200 0.82 -23.82 4.34
CA ASP A 200 1.85 -23.78 3.30
C ASP A 200 1.44 -22.86 2.16
N GLY A 201 0.15 -22.83 1.79
CA GLY A 201 -0.35 -21.93 0.75
C GLY A 201 -1.87 -21.77 0.72
N ILE A 202 -2.31 -20.77 -0.04
CA ILE A 202 -3.72 -20.41 -0.24
C ILE A 202 -3.95 -20.12 -1.72
N THR A 203 -5.08 -20.58 -2.26
CA THR A 203 -5.51 -20.28 -3.62
C THR A 203 -6.96 -19.82 -3.63
N LEU A 204 -7.22 -18.67 -4.26
CA LEU A 204 -8.56 -18.18 -4.57
C LEU A 204 -8.77 -18.33 -6.08
N GLY A 205 -9.72 -19.18 -6.45
CA GLY A 205 -9.97 -19.51 -7.85
C GLY A 205 -11.18 -18.79 -8.43
N PHE A 206 -11.02 -18.32 -9.66
CA PHE A 206 -12.04 -17.68 -10.49
C PHE A 206 -12.14 -18.40 -11.84
N ALA A 207 -13.15 -18.04 -12.65
CA ALA A 207 -13.35 -18.67 -13.96
C ALA A 207 -12.14 -18.58 -14.90
N HIS A 208 -11.36 -17.48 -14.84
CA HIS A 208 -10.27 -17.21 -15.79
C HIS A 208 -8.93 -16.87 -15.13
N GLN A 209 -8.85 -16.90 -13.79
CA GLN A 209 -7.63 -16.61 -13.06
C GLN A 209 -7.64 -17.26 -11.68
N ASN A 210 -6.46 -17.50 -11.14
CA ASN A 210 -6.28 -17.92 -9.75
C ASN A 210 -5.28 -16.97 -9.10
N PHE A 211 -5.55 -16.56 -7.86
CA PHE A 211 -4.53 -16.00 -6.99
C PHE A 211 -3.98 -17.12 -6.13
N THR A 212 -2.66 -17.34 -6.15
CA THR A 212 -2.01 -18.40 -5.38
C THR A 212 -0.79 -17.84 -4.67
N HIS A 213 -0.74 -18.00 -3.36
CA HIS A 213 0.33 -17.51 -2.48
C HIS A 213 0.81 -18.63 -1.56
N GLY A 214 2.03 -18.50 -1.07
CA GLY A 214 2.74 -19.50 -0.28
C GLY A 214 3.48 -20.54 -1.12
N GLY A 215 4.08 -21.50 -0.43
CA GLY A 215 4.89 -22.54 -1.03
C GLY A 215 4.08 -23.69 -1.65
N PRO A 216 4.79 -24.65 -2.29
CA PRO A 216 4.17 -25.82 -2.92
C PRO A 216 3.87 -26.96 -1.93
N GLY A 217 4.27 -26.84 -0.66
CA GLY A 217 4.09 -27.87 0.36
C GLY A 217 2.64 -28.01 0.84
N GLY A 218 2.43 -28.94 1.77
CA GLY A 218 1.15 -29.19 2.43
C GLY A 218 0.16 -30.01 1.59
N ASP A 219 -0.79 -30.65 2.27
CA ASP A 219 -1.89 -31.35 1.63
C ASP A 219 -2.98 -30.34 1.21
N PRO A 220 -3.58 -30.47 0.02
CA PRO A 220 -4.58 -29.53 -0.45
C PRO A 220 -5.99 -29.88 0.05
N TYR A 221 -6.70 -28.87 0.52
CA TYR A 221 -8.10 -28.95 0.94
C TYR A 221 -8.92 -27.90 0.19
N PHE A 222 -10.05 -28.29 -0.38
CA PHE A 222 -10.83 -27.46 -1.30
C PHE A 222 -12.23 -27.17 -0.77
N LEU A 223 -12.71 -25.95 -1.00
CA LEU A 223 -14.09 -25.55 -0.78
C LEU A 223 -14.64 -24.84 -2.03
N PRO A 224 -15.46 -25.52 -2.84
CA PRO A 224 -16.16 -24.87 -3.95
C PRO A 224 -17.30 -23.98 -3.43
N MET A 225 -17.56 -22.87 -4.12
CA MET A 225 -18.77 -22.06 -3.92
C MET A 225 -19.90 -22.71 -4.73
N ALA A 226 -20.49 -23.77 -4.16
CA ALA A 226 -21.39 -24.67 -4.88
C ALA A 226 -22.78 -24.07 -5.05
N ASP A 227 -23.26 -23.33 -4.06
CA ASP A 227 -24.59 -22.73 -4.08
C ASP A 227 -24.60 -21.33 -4.69
N SER A 228 -25.71 -20.99 -5.35
CA SER A 228 -25.90 -19.63 -5.84
C SER A 228 -25.91 -18.62 -4.68
N GLY A 229 -25.06 -17.60 -4.79
CA GLY A 229 -24.87 -16.60 -3.75
C GLY A 229 -24.10 -17.10 -2.53
N GLU A 230 -23.42 -18.24 -2.62
CA GLU A 230 -22.42 -18.65 -1.63
C GLU A 230 -21.14 -17.81 -1.80
N TYR A 231 -20.61 -17.33 -0.68
CA TYR A 231 -19.36 -16.61 -0.61
C TYR A 231 -18.68 -16.87 0.73
N VAL A 232 -17.35 -16.80 0.74
CA VAL A 232 -16.56 -16.85 1.99
C VAL A 232 -16.79 -15.57 2.77
N GLU A 233 -17.39 -15.68 3.96
CA GLU A 233 -17.72 -14.54 4.82
C GLU A 233 -16.64 -14.27 5.87
N SER A 234 -15.91 -15.29 6.30
CA SER A 234 -14.87 -15.16 7.32
C SER A 234 -13.75 -16.16 7.12
N VAL A 235 -12.55 -15.78 7.55
CA VAL A 235 -11.40 -16.68 7.57
C VAL A 235 -10.70 -16.56 8.91
N LYS A 236 -10.73 -17.62 9.72
CA LYS A 236 -9.97 -17.70 10.96
C LYS A 236 -8.52 -18.01 10.64
N LEU A 237 -7.60 -17.20 11.15
CA LEU A 237 -6.16 -17.39 11.06
C LEU A 237 -5.57 -17.58 12.45
N CYS A 238 -4.61 -18.48 12.59
CA CYS A 238 -3.75 -18.54 13.76
C CYS A 238 -2.29 -18.53 13.33
N TRP A 239 -1.44 -17.81 14.06
CA TRP A 239 -0.03 -17.64 13.74
C TRP A 239 0.88 -17.95 14.93
N GLY A 240 2.15 -18.19 14.64
CA GLY A 240 3.15 -18.54 15.65
C GLY A 240 4.56 -18.51 15.07
N LYS A 241 5.56 -18.83 15.88
CA LYS A 241 6.97 -18.84 15.45
C LYS A 241 7.44 -20.24 15.06
N LYS A 242 8.12 -20.35 13.92
CA LYS A 242 8.89 -21.51 13.48
C LYS A 242 10.33 -21.07 13.21
N GLY A 243 11.29 -21.57 14.00
CA GLY A 243 12.70 -21.20 13.83
C GLY A 243 12.94 -19.69 13.92
N GLY A 244 12.21 -18.96 14.77
CA GLY A 244 12.29 -17.51 14.90
C GLY A 244 11.43 -16.70 13.92
N HIS A 245 10.92 -17.32 12.84
CA HIS A 245 10.06 -16.68 11.85
C HIS A 245 8.59 -16.85 12.19
N THR A 246 7.82 -15.74 12.19
CA THR A 246 6.36 -15.80 12.30
C THR A 246 5.76 -16.40 11.03
N ARG A 247 4.86 -17.37 11.17
CA ARG A 247 4.13 -18.04 10.09
C ARG A 247 2.66 -18.12 10.42
N ILE A 248 1.81 -18.23 9.39
CA ILE A 248 0.43 -18.69 9.56
C ILE A 248 0.46 -20.20 9.80
N PHE A 249 -0.03 -20.62 10.96
CA PHE A 249 -0.09 -22.02 11.36
C PHE A 249 -1.41 -22.68 11.01
N TYR A 250 -2.50 -21.91 10.95
CA TYR A 250 -3.83 -22.42 10.66
C TYR A 250 -4.64 -21.41 9.87
N ALA A 251 -5.44 -21.92 8.95
CA ALA A 251 -6.53 -21.18 8.34
C ALA A 251 -7.81 -22.02 8.32
N GLN A 252 -8.96 -21.38 8.55
CA GLN A 252 -10.28 -21.95 8.30
C GLN A 252 -11.14 -20.89 7.61
N ALA A 253 -11.55 -21.17 6.38
CA ALA A 253 -12.49 -20.34 5.65
C ALA A 253 -13.91 -20.88 5.85
N THR A 254 -14.86 -19.97 6.12
CA THR A 254 -16.27 -20.28 6.35
C THR A 254 -17.13 -19.45 5.41
N THR A 255 -18.12 -20.07 4.78
CA THR A 255 -19.08 -19.40 3.90
C THR A 255 -20.32 -18.93 4.66
N ASN A 256 -21.07 -18.02 4.05
CA ASN A 256 -22.39 -17.58 4.50
C ASN A 256 -23.45 -18.70 4.57
N ARG A 257 -23.11 -19.92 4.08
CA ARG A 257 -23.96 -21.12 4.18
C ARG A 257 -23.50 -22.07 5.30
N GLY A 258 -22.45 -21.72 6.04
CA GLY A 258 -21.87 -22.55 7.09
C GLY A 258 -20.93 -23.65 6.59
N ASN A 259 -20.66 -23.72 5.29
CA ASN A 259 -19.64 -24.62 4.75
C ASN A 259 -18.26 -24.10 5.12
N SER A 260 -17.30 -25.00 5.37
CA SER A 260 -15.95 -24.59 5.74
C SER A 260 -14.86 -25.55 5.23
N VAL A 261 -13.66 -25.01 5.10
CA VAL A 261 -12.42 -25.76 4.84
C VAL A 261 -11.32 -25.22 5.74
N GLN A 262 -10.45 -26.11 6.20
CA GLN A 262 -9.34 -25.74 7.07
C GLN A 262 -8.06 -26.48 6.74
N ALA A 263 -6.93 -25.88 7.07
CA ALA A 263 -5.62 -26.51 6.98
C ALA A 263 -4.71 -26.01 8.10
N GLY A 264 -3.76 -26.83 8.53
CA GLY A 264 -2.78 -26.48 9.57
C GLY A 264 -3.22 -26.81 11.00
N LYS A 265 -2.55 -26.20 11.99
CA LYS A 265 -2.78 -26.43 13.43
C LYS A 265 -2.95 -25.12 14.17
N MET A 266 -3.98 -25.04 15.02
CA MET A 266 -4.21 -23.84 15.83
C MET A 266 -3.03 -23.54 16.77
N THR A 267 -2.84 -22.26 17.06
CA THR A 267 -1.87 -21.73 18.02
C THR A 267 -2.60 -20.82 19.03
N GLY A 268 -1.86 -20.19 19.95
CA GLY A 268 -2.43 -19.26 20.92
C GLY A 268 -2.87 -17.93 20.30
N ASP A 269 -2.16 -17.45 19.28
CA ASP A 269 -2.47 -16.19 18.60
C ASP A 269 -3.39 -16.48 17.41
N CYS A 270 -4.66 -16.09 17.52
CA CYS A 270 -5.65 -16.25 16.46
C CYS A 270 -6.50 -14.99 16.30
N ALA A 271 -7.00 -14.79 15.09
CA ALA A 271 -8.02 -13.80 14.79
C ALA A 271 -8.94 -14.31 13.67
N THR A 272 -10.14 -13.73 13.56
CA THR A 272 -11.10 -14.07 12.52
C THR A 272 -11.49 -12.81 11.75
N PRO A 273 -10.71 -12.43 10.73
CA PRO A 273 -11.16 -11.49 9.71
C PRO A 273 -12.52 -11.89 9.13
N THR A 274 -13.49 -10.99 9.26
CA THR A 274 -14.87 -11.16 8.77
C THR A 274 -15.18 -10.05 7.79
N ALA A 275 -15.74 -10.42 6.63
CA ALA A 275 -16.17 -9.47 5.62
C ALA A 275 -17.30 -8.59 6.18
N PRO A 276 -17.37 -7.29 5.82
CA PRO A 276 -18.54 -6.48 6.10
C PRO A 276 -19.82 -7.14 5.58
N ARG A 277 -20.98 -6.83 6.19
CA ARG A 277 -22.26 -7.35 5.72
C ARG A 277 -22.45 -7.07 4.23
N GLY A 278 -22.83 -8.09 3.47
CA GLY A 278 -23.01 -8.00 2.02
C GLY A 278 -21.72 -8.10 1.21
N TYR A 279 -20.57 -8.38 1.85
CA TYR A 279 -19.28 -8.57 1.19
C TYR A 279 -18.77 -10.02 1.38
N GLY A 280 -17.94 -10.47 0.45
CA GLY A 280 -17.28 -11.78 0.50
C GLY A 280 -15.82 -11.69 0.05
N VAL A 281 -15.00 -12.65 0.47
CA VAL A 281 -13.57 -12.72 0.13
C VAL A 281 -13.38 -12.93 -1.38
N VAL A 282 -12.54 -12.10 -2.00
CA VAL A 282 -12.20 -12.18 -3.43
C VAL A 282 -10.71 -12.02 -3.73
N GLY A 283 -9.89 -11.82 -2.70
CA GLY A 283 -8.46 -11.66 -2.87
C GLY A 283 -7.76 -11.74 -1.53
N THR A 284 -6.44 -11.77 -1.59
CA THR A 284 -5.57 -11.75 -0.43
C THR A 284 -4.44 -10.75 -0.63
N TYR A 285 -3.87 -10.32 0.48
CA TYR A 285 -2.63 -9.55 0.49
C TYR A 285 -1.83 -9.96 1.73
N GLY A 286 -0.52 -9.74 1.72
CA GLY A 286 0.29 -10.13 2.87
C GLY A 286 1.71 -10.49 2.47
N ARG A 287 2.25 -11.51 3.13
CA ARG A 287 3.63 -11.93 2.91
C ARG A 287 3.75 -13.43 2.88
N ASP A 288 4.58 -13.93 1.97
CA ASP A 288 4.77 -15.36 1.78
C ASP A 288 6.21 -15.71 1.34
N GLY A 289 6.44 -17.01 1.18
CA GLY A 289 7.69 -17.58 0.70
C GLY A 289 7.55 -19.09 0.63
N ALA A 290 8.39 -19.82 1.35
CA ALA A 290 8.24 -21.28 1.46
C ALA A 290 6.92 -21.71 2.13
N GLU A 291 6.33 -20.85 2.97
CA GLU A 291 5.04 -21.00 3.65
C GLU A 291 4.42 -19.60 3.74
N VAL A 292 3.18 -19.47 4.21
CA VAL A 292 2.53 -18.16 4.38
C VAL A 292 2.99 -17.48 5.69
N ASP A 293 3.46 -16.23 5.62
CA ASP A 293 3.99 -15.46 6.75
C ASP A 293 2.96 -14.46 7.33
N GLN A 294 2.15 -13.86 6.46
CA GLN A 294 1.10 -12.90 6.81
C GLN A 294 -0.04 -12.94 5.79
N LEU A 295 -1.28 -12.79 6.26
CA LEU A 295 -2.49 -12.73 5.41
C LEU A 295 -3.47 -11.67 5.90
N GLY A 296 -3.90 -10.83 4.98
CA GLY A 296 -5.15 -10.09 5.01
C GLY A 296 -6.02 -10.46 3.81
N PHE A 297 -7.29 -10.10 3.87
CA PHE A 297 -8.29 -10.45 2.87
C PHE A 297 -8.85 -9.22 2.20
N ILE A 298 -9.14 -9.34 0.91
CA ILE A 298 -9.83 -8.35 0.10
C ILE A 298 -11.27 -8.82 -0.07
N TYR A 299 -12.20 -7.92 0.16
CA TYR A 299 -13.63 -8.17 0.10
C TYR A 299 -14.28 -7.39 -1.03
N ALA A 300 -15.24 -8.00 -1.73
CA ALA A 300 -16.10 -7.33 -2.69
C ALA A 300 -17.58 -7.48 -2.31
N GLN A 301 -18.38 -6.47 -2.64
CA GLN A 301 -19.83 -6.53 -2.47
C GLN A 301 -20.44 -7.65 -3.32
N GLN A 302 -21.36 -8.42 -2.72
CA GLN A 302 -22.03 -9.56 -3.33
C GLN A 302 -23.35 -9.13 -3.98
N GLU A 303 -23.72 -9.77 -5.08
CA GLU A 303 -24.86 -9.35 -5.93
C GLU A 303 -26.21 -9.33 -5.20
N ASN A 304 -26.41 -10.19 -4.20
CA ASN A 304 -27.64 -10.26 -3.42
C ASN A 304 -27.92 -9.02 -2.53
N ASP A 305 -26.94 -8.11 -2.39
CA ASP A 305 -27.07 -6.87 -1.62
C ASP A 305 -26.90 -5.61 -2.50
N ARG A 306 -26.79 -5.76 -3.84
CA ARG A 306 -26.86 -4.62 -4.78
C ARG A 306 -28.30 -4.20 -5.07
N SER A 307 -29.27 -5.09 -4.83
CA SER A 307 -30.71 -4.87 -5.10
C SER A 307 -31.43 -4.03 -4.03
N THR A 308 -30.77 -3.67 -2.93
CA THR A 308 -31.33 -2.84 -1.85
C THR A 308 -30.98 -1.35 -1.96
N VAL A 309 -30.14 -0.95 -2.93
CA VAL A 309 -29.84 0.46 -3.22
C VAL A 309 -30.63 0.90 -4.47
N SER A 310 -31.95 0.77 -4.39
CA SER A 310 -32.87 1.52 -5.25
C SER A 310 -33.24 2.79 -4.50
N ILE A 311 -32.62 3.92 -4.85
CA ILE A 311 -32.97 5.22 -4.29
C ILE A 311 -34.38 5.57 -4.78
N SER A 312 -35.33 5.65 -3.85
CA SER A 312 -36.61 6.36 -4.01
C SER A 312 -36.40 7.86 -3.96
#